data_AF-A0A1S3U0L6-F1
#
_entry.id   AF-A0A1S3U0L6-F1
#
_cell.length_a   1.000
_cell.length_b   1.000
_cell.length_c   1.000
_cell.angle_alpha   90.00
_cell.angle_beta   90.00
_cell.angle_gamma   90.00
#
_symmetry.space_group_name_H-M   'P 1'
#
loop_
_entity.id
_entity.type
_entity.pdbx_description
1 polymer ?
#
loop_
_entity_poly.entity_id
_entity_poly.type
_entity_poly.pdbx_seq_one_letter_code
_entity_poly.pdbx_strand_id
1 'polypeptide(L)'
;MNEINHIKTLLHNQFQIKDLGELKYFLGFEVARSKKGIHLCQRKYALDILEETGMLGCKPCSTPFLSNNNSLYKTEDYMNNPSDYQRLIGKLFYLPNTRPDLCFTVNLLSQFMQEPTKYHYQALQHVLRYIKSSPSKGLFFAVDSEWLHYLLQDLEIEPIATVVLYCDNNSTRHIAHNQSFHERTKHIELDCHVVCEKIQAKFLHLLPIRFEEQLADVFTKFSHRTRFRSIIIPKFGLVNIHHPA
;
A
#
# COMPACT_ATOMS: atom_id res chain seq x y z
N MET A 1 -4.30 -12.26 -28.50
CA MET A 1 -3.62 -11.16 -29.24
C MET A 1 -4.42 -10.68 -30.45
N ASN A 2 -5.07 -11.57 -31.22
CA ASN A 2 -5.84 -11.16 -32.41
C ASN A 2 -6.98 -10.17 -32.11
N GLU A 3 -7.72 -10.36 -31.01
CA GLU A 3 -8.78 -9.42 -30.60
C GLU A 3 -8.26 -8.04 -30.22
N ILE A 4 -7.14 -7.96 -29.48
CA ILE A 4 -6.51 -6.68 -29.13
C ILE A 4 -6.12 -5.92 -30.39
N ASN A 5 -5.54 -6.60 -31.38
CA ASN A 5 -5.17 -5.98 -32.65
C ASN A 5 -6.41 -5.54 -33.45
N HIS A 6 -7.49 -6.32 -33.40
CA HIS A 6 -8.76 -5.93 -34.02
C HIS A 6 -9.35 -4.67 -33.37
N ILE A 7 -9.41 -4.63 -32.03
CA ILE A 7 -9.88 -3.47 -31.27
C ILE A 7 -9.01 -2.24 -31.55
N LYS A 8 -7.67 -2.39 -31.56
CA LYS A 8 -6.75 -1.30 -31.92
C LYS A 8 -7.06 -0.73 -33.30
N THR A 9 -7.35 -1.60 -34.27
CA THR A 9 -7.69 -1.19 -35.64
C THR A 9 -9.02 -0.44 -35.68
N LEU A 10 -10.06 -0.93 -34.99
CA LEU A 10 -11.35 -0.25 -34.89
C LEU A 10 -11.22 1.14 -34.24
N LEU A 11 -10.49 1.23 -33.13
CA LEU A 11 -10.25 2.49 -32.43
C LEU A 11 -9.42 3.46 -33.28
N HIS A 12 -8.45 2.97 -34.05
CA HIS A 12 -7.67 3.80 -34.97
C HIS A 12 -8.55 4.39 -36.07
N ASN A 13 -9.44 3.58 -36.65
CA ASN A 13 -10.35 4.03 -37.70
C ASN A 13 -11.35 5.09 -37.22
N GLN A 14 -11.81 5.00 -35.97
CA GLN A 14 -12.79 5.94 -35.40
C GLN A 14 -12.14 7.20 -34.79
N PHE A 15 -11.03 7.02 -34.07
CA PHE A 15 -10.45 8.07 -33.21
C PHE A 15 -9.01 8.46 -33.57
N GLN A 16 -8.43 7.87 -34.62
CA GLN A 16 -7.04 8.11 -35.07
C GLN A 16 -5.99 7.92 -33.97
N ILE A 17 -6.17 6.91 -33.11
CA ILE A 17 -5.25 6.64 -32.01
C ILE A 17 -3.87 6.18 -32.48
N LYS A 18 -2.82 6.51 -31.73
CA LYS A 18 -1.45 6.03 -32.00
C LYS A 18 -1.12 4.84 -31.10
N ASP A 19 -0.70 3.72 -31.68
CA ASP A 19 -0.16 2.60 -30.93
C ASP A 19 1.29 2.90 -30.51
N LEU A 20 1.51 3.03 -29.21
CA LEU A 20 2.83 3.29 -28.62
C LEU A 20 3.59 2.01 -28.27
N GLY A 21 3.03 0.85 -28.62
CA GLY A 21 3.60 -0.47 -28.34
C GLY A 21 3.32 -0.91 -26.92
N GLU A 22 4.28 -1.63 -26.33
CA GLU A 22 4.13 -2.14 -24.96
C GLU A 22 4.09 -1.01 -23.94
N LEU A 23 3.21 -1.15 -22.95
CA LEU A 23 3.07 -0.20 -21.85
C LEU A 23 4.36 -0.14 -21.04
N LYS A 24 5.04 1.01 -21.10
CA LYS A 24 6.23 1.33 -20.29
C LYS A 24 5.96 2.40 -19.24
N TYR A 25 5.06 3.33 -19.55
CA TYR A 25 4.73 4.44 -18.66
C TYR A 25 3.23 4.78 -18.78
N PHE A 26 2.55 4.95 -17.66
CA PHE A 26 1.14 5.34 -17.63
C PHE A 26 0.83 6.11 -16.35
N LEU A 27 0.27 7.32 -16.47
CA LEU A 27 -0.20 8.14 -15.33
C LEU A 27 0.79 8.25 -14.15
N GLY A 28 2.10 8.37 -14.43
CA GLY A 28 3.11 8.46 -13.37
C GLY A 28 3.74 7.14 -12.94
N PHE A 29 3.19 6.01 -13.40
CA PHE A 29 3.71 4.67 -13.13
C PHE A 29 4.65 4.20 -14.24
N GLU A 30 5.76 3.60 -13.85
CA GLU A 30 6.70 2.88 -14.70
C GLU A 30 6.36 1.39 -14.64
N VAL A 31 6.24 0.78 -15.82
CA VAL A 31 5.89 -0.64 -15.98
C VAL A 31 7.05 -1.37 -16.62
N ALA A 32 7.60 -2.35 -15.92
CA ALA A 32 8.61 -3.26 -16.44
C ALA A 32 8.03 -4.68 -16.52
N ARG A 33 8.09 -5.29 -17.71
CA ARG A 33 7.58 -6.64 -17.96
C ARG A 33 8.73 -7.63 -18.08
N SER A 34 8.54 -8.82 -17.53
CA SER A 34 9.47 -9.94 -17.66
C SER A 34 8.69 -11.24 -17.80
N LYS A 35 9.37 -12.34 -18.17
CA LYS A 35 8.76 -13.68 -18.17
C LYS A 35 8.26 -14.11 -16.78
N LYS A 36 8.79 -13.52 -15.71
CA LYS A 36 8.40 -13.83 -14.32
C LYS A 36 7.18 -13.03 -13.85
N GLY A 37 6.86 -11.91 -14.49
CA GLY A 37 5.82 -11.01 -14.03
C GLY A 37 5.97 -9.56 -14.47
N ILE A 38 5.08 -8.73 -13.95
CA ILE A 38 5.00 -7.28 -14.19
C ILE A 38 5.45 -6.56 -12.91
N HIS A 39 6.40 -5.63 -13.04
CA HIS A 39 6.82 -4.73 -11.98
C HIS A 39 6.23 -3.34 -12.23
N LEU A 40 5.56 -2.78 -11.23
CA LEU A 40 5.02 -1.43 -11.23
C LEU A 40 5.75 -0.59 -10.17
N CYS A 41 6.34 0.53 -10.58
CA CYS A 41 6.99 1.46 -9.66
C CYS A 41 6.80 2.92 -10.08
N GLN A 42 7.20 3.85 -9.21
CA GLN A 42 7.16 5.29 -9.45
C GLN A 42 8.55 5.90 -9.25
N ARG A 43 9.56 5.32 -9.90
CA ARG A 43 10.98 5.66 -9.67
C ARG A 43 11.28 7.12 -9.98
N LYS A 44 10.85 7.62 -11.13
CA LYS A 44 11.03 9.03 -11.52
C LYS A 44 10.43 9.95 -10.47
N TYR A 45 9.18 9.71 -10.08
CA TYR A 45 8.50 10.50 -9.06
C TYR A 45 9.23 10.50 -7.72
N ALA A 46 9.73 9.35 -7.28
CA ALA A 46 10.54 9.23 -6.07
C ALA A 46 11.84 10.04 -6.17
N LEU A 47 12.51 10.04 -7.33
CA LEU A 47 13.73 10.82 -7.56
C LEU A 47 13.44 12.32 -7.61
N ASP A 48 12.36 12.74 -8.26
CA ASP A 48 11.95 14.15 -8.37
C ASP A 48 11.70 14.73 -6.95
N ILE A 49 10.98 13.99 -6.07
CA ILE A 49 10.78 14.40 -4.67
C ILE A 49 12.12 14.53 -3.93
N LEU A 50 13.05 13.60 -4.13
CA LEU A 50 14.36 13.63 -3.47
C LEU A 50 15.24 14.77 -3.97
N GLU A 51 15.13 15.13 -5.24
CA GLU A 51 15.85 16.26 -5.84
C GLU A 51 15.36 17.59 -5.28
N GLU A 52 14.04 17.82 -5.32
CA GLU A 52 13.40 19.04 -4.81
C GLU A 52 13.65 19.27 -3.31
N THR A 53 13.80 18.20 -2.54
CA THR A 53 14.05 18.27 -1.08
C THR A 53 15.53 18.29 -0.73
N GLY A 54 16.44 18.21 -1.72
CA GLY A 54 17.88 18.14 -1.48
C GLY A 54 18.36 16.82 -0.84
N MET A 55 17.53 15.77 -0.89
CA MET A 55 17.77 14.49 -0.22
C MET A 55 18.45 13.45 -1.11
N LEU A 56 18.85 13.79 -2.35
CA LEU A 56 19.56 12.87 -3.25
C LEU A 56 20.89 12.34 -2.67
N GLY A 57 21.61 13.16 -1.90
CA GLY A 57 22.88 12.81 -1.26
C GLY A 57 22.77 12.31 0.18
N CYS A 58 21.56 12.13 0.71
CA CYS A 58 21.39 11.75 2.10
C CYS A 58 21.80 10.29 2.38
N LYS A 59 22.21 10.00 3.62
CA LYS A 59 22.49 8.62 4.06
C LYS A 59 21.17 7.83 4.11
N PRO A 60 21.03 6.71 3.39
CA PRO A 60 19.77 5.94 3.38
C PRO A 60 19.46 5.34 4.75
N CYS A 61 18.19 4.97 4.96
CA CYS A 61 17.76 4.16 6.12
C CYS A 61 16.97 2.93 5.65
N SER A 62 16.80 1.97 6.55
CA SER A 62 16.23 0.65 6.25
C SER A 62 14.72 0.53 6.49
N THR A 63 14.13 1.48 7.22
CA THR A 63 12.70 1.47 7.59
C THR A 63 12.09 2.85 7.36
N PRO A 64 10.80 2.93 7.01
CA PRO A 64 10.11 4.20 6.82
C PRO A 64 9.83 4.93 8.13
N PHE A 65 9.81 4.22 9.25
CA PHE A 65 9.45 4.75 10.56
C PHE A 65 10.64 4.90 11.50
N LEU A 66 10.50 5.83 12.46
CA LEU A 66 11.44 6.02 13.56
C LEU A 66 11.28 4.91 14.61
N SER A 67 12.38 4.60 15.31
CA SER A 67 12.35 3.62 16.40
C SER A 67 11.63 4.14 17.66
N ASN A 68 11.57 5.47 17.84
CA ASN A 68 10.85 6.13 18.92
C ASN A 68 9.94 7.20 18.32
N ASN A 69 8.64 7.06 18.56
CA ASN A 69 7.61 7.95 18.00
C ASN A 69 7.00 8.88 19.04
N ASN A 70 7.43 8.80 20.31
CA ASN A 70 6.91 9.66 21.37
C ASN A 70 7.18 11.15 21.07
N SER A 71 8.23 11.45 20.30
CA SER A 71 8.53 12.81 19.88
C SER A 71 7.51 13.41 18.90
N LEU A 72 6.70 12.57 18.22
CA LEU A 72 5.62 13.04 17.33
C LEU A 72 4.43 13.61 18.10
N TYR A 73 4.31 13.33 19.40
CA TYR A 73 3.19 13.81 20.21
C TYR A 73 3.59 14.98 21.12
N LYS A 74 4.81 15.49 20.95
CA LYS A 74 5.28 16.65 21.67
C LYS A 74 4.73 17.93 21.03
N THR A 75 4.06 18.73 21.84
CA THR A 75 3.51 20.04 21.46
C THR A 75 4.51 21.15 21.74
N GLU A 76 5.70 21.04 21.15
CA GLU A 76 6.78 22.02 21.24
C GLU A 76 7.47 22.14 19.87
N ASP A 77 8.24 23.21 19.66
CA ASP A 77 9.03 23.39 18.42
C ASP A 77 8.22 23.38 17.11
N TYR A 78 7.13 24.15 17.06
CA TYR A 78 6.34 24.35 15.84
C TYR A 78 7.16 24.94 14.69
N MET A 79 6.81 24.56 13.47
CA MET A 79 7.45 25.08 12.27
C MET A 79 6.94 26.48 11.93
N ASN A 80 7.86 27.38 11.56
CA ASN A 80 7.51 28.72 11.08
C ASN A 80 6.70 28.68 9.76
N ASN A 81 7.01 27.72 8.88
CA ASN A 81 6.37 27.56 7.58
C ASN A 81 5.72 26.16 7.45
N PRO A 82 4.47 25.97 7.90
CA PRO A 82 3.74 24.72 7.76
C PRO A 82 3.56 24.24 6.31
N SER A 83 3.53 25.18 5.35
CA SER A 83 3.29 24.88 3.93
C SER A 83 4.32 23.95 3.31
N ASP A 84 5.59 24.01 3.75
CA ASP A 84 6.64 23.12 3.24
C ASP A 84 6.39 21.67 3.66
N TYR A 85 5.95 21.47 4.91
CA TYR A 85 5.55 20.17 5.42
C TYR A 85 4.31 19.64 4.70
N GLN A 86 3.26 20.46 4.59
CA GLN A 86 1.99 20.08 3.94
C GLN A 86 2.20 19.70 2.47
N ARG A 87 2.95 20.51 1.72
CA ARG A 87 3.28 20.25 0.32
C ARG A 87 4.02 18.93 0.16
N LEU A 88 5.00 18.66 1.03
CA LEU A 88 5.79 17.44 0.96
C LEU A 88 4.97 16.19 1.34
N ILE A 89 4.12 16.26 2.37
CA ILE A 89 3.19 15.15 2.68
C ILE A 89 2.24 14.90 1.51
N GLY A 90 1.69 15.97 0.90
CA GLY A 90 0.84 15.86 -0.28
C GLY A 90 1.52 15.12 -1.43
N LYS A 91 2.81 15.39 -1.67
CA LYS A 91 3.60 14.62 -2.65
C LYS A 91 3.79 13.16 -2.22
N LEU A 92 4.08 12.91 -0.95
CA LEU A 92 4.27 11.54 -0.47
C LEU A 92 3.00 10.68 -0.56
N PHE A 93 1.80 11.26 -0.53
CA PHE A 93 0.54 10.52 -0.69
C PHE A 93 0.39 9.77 -2.02
N TYR A 94 1.17 10.13 -3.04
CA TYR A 94 1.10 9.45 -4.34
C TYR A 94 1.95 8.19 -4.45
N LEU A 95 2.94 8.01 -3.57
CA LEU A 95 3.83 6.83 -3.57
C LEU A 95 3.20 5.54 -3.02
N PRO A 96 2.35 5.57 -1.97
CA PRO A 96 1.74 4.36 -1.41
C PRO A 96 1.03 3.46 -2.41
N ASN A 97 0.56 3.99 -3.54
CA ASN A 97 -0.03 3.23 -4.65
C ASN A 97 0.89 2.13 -5.19
N THR A 98 2.22 2.33 -5.19
CA THR A 98 3.21 1.28 -5.53
C THR A 98 4.09 0.88 -4.35
N ARG A 99 3.97 1.58 -3.22
CA ARG A 99 4.78 1.44 -2.01
C ARG A 99 3.88 1.33 -0.77
N PRO A 100 3.06 0.27 -0.63
CA PRO A 100 2.15 0.11 0.51
C PRO A 100 2.88 0.10 1.85
N ASP A 101 4.18 -0.21 1.85
CA ASP A 101 5.03 -0.13 3.04
C ASP A 101 5.26 1.29 3.57
N LEU A 102 4.88 2.33 2.82
CA LEU A 102 4.87 3.73 3.25
C LEU A 102 3.52 4.17 3.84
N CYS A 103 2.42 3.46 3.55
CA CYS A 103 1.04 3.90 3.87
C CYS A 103 0.91 4.40 5.30
N PHE A 104 1.24 3.56 6.29
CA PHE A 104 1.01 3.92 7.68
C PHE A 104 1.80 5.14 8.12
N THR A 105 3.08 5.25 7.71
CA THR A 105 3.90 6.39 8.11
C THR A 105 3.41 7.69 7.47
N VAL A 106 3.03 7.65 6.18
CA VAL A 106 2.46 8.82 5.49
C VAL A 106 1.12 9.24 6.10
N ASN A 107 0.23 8.27 6.38
CA ASN A 107 -1.07 8.50 7.01
C ASN A 107 -0.97 9.01 8.45
N LEU A 108 0.05 8.58 9.21
CA LEU A 108 0.28 9.10 10.54
C LEU A 108 0.78 10.55 10.47
N LEU A 109 1.77 10.81 9.61
CA LEU A 109 2.35 12.15 9.50
C LEU A 109 1.36 13.18 8.95
N SER A 110 0.40 12.77 8.12
CA SER A 110 -0.66 13.66 7.62
C SER A 110 -1.58 14.19 8.73
N GLN A 111 -1.69 13.50 9.87
CA GLN A 111 -2.50 13.96 11.01
C GLN A 111 -2.00 15.29 11.59
N PHE A 112 -0.71 15.59 11.40
CA PHE A 112 -0.06 16.79 11.93
C PHE A 112 0.07 17.93 10.91
N MET A 113 -0.74 17.93 9.83
CA MET A 113 -0.67 18.95 8.78
C MET A 113 -1.01 20.36 9.28
N GLN A 114 -1.89 20.50 10.26
CA GLN A 114 -2.35 21.81 10.74
C GLN A 114 -1.27 22.53 11.56
N GLU A 115 -0.63 21.83 12.48
CA GLU A 115 0.40 22.38 13.37
C GLU A 115 1.66 21.48 13.37
N PRO A 116 2.44 21.47 12.28
CA PRO A 116 3.63 20.64 12.20
C PRO A 116 4.76 21.16 13.09
N THR A 117 5.48 20.24 13.75
CA THR A 117 6.67 20.52 14.56
C THR A 117 7.94 20.10 13.83
N LYS A 118 9.10 20.53 14.34
CA LYS A 118 10.41 20.07 13.85
C LYS A 118 10.54 18.54 13.93
N TYR A 119 9.92 17.89 14.93
CA TYR A 119 9.94 16.44 15.06
C TYR A 119 9.17 15.74 13.93
N HIS A 120 8.04 16.32 13.50
CA HIS A 120 7.28 15.80 12.35
C HIS A 120 8.10 15.92 11.06
N TYR A 121 8.78 17.05 10.87
CA TYR A 121 9.64 17.25 9.70
C TYR A 121 10.85 16.31 9.69
N GLN A 122 11.47 16.04 10.85
CA GLN A 122 12.54 15.05 10.97
C GLN A 122 12.07 13.62 10.64
N ALA A 123 10.86 13.25 11.07
CA ALA A 123 10.27 11.97 10.70
C ALA A 123 9.97 11.90 9.19
N LEU A 124 9.50 12.99 8.60
CA LEU A 124 9.30 13.12 7.16
C LEU A 124 10.62 12.96 6.37
N GLN A 125 11.69 13.59 6.85
CA GLN A 125 13.03 13.40 6.30
C GLN A 125 13.52 11.96 6.44
N HIS A 126 13.16 11.26 7.52
CA HIS A 126 13.45 9.83 7.67
C HIS A 126 12.77 8.99 6.58
N VAL A 127 11.51 9.27 6.26
CA VAL A 127 10.80 8.62 5.14
C VAL A 127 11.52 8.85 3.82
N LEU A 128 12.00 10.07 3.56
CA LEU A 128 12.78 10.37 2.35
C LEU A 128 14.10 9.59 2.29
N ARG A 129 14.81 9.45 3.42
CA ARG A 129 16.01 8.60 3.52
C ARG A 129 15.70 7.13 3.21
N TYR A 130 14.51 6.67 3.58
CA TYR A 130 14.07 5.30 3.28
C TYR A 130 13.74 5.14 1.79
N ILE A 131 13.03 6.10 1.19
CA ILE A 131 12.76 6.11 -0.25
C ILE A 131 14.07 6.11 -1.04
N LYS A 132 15.05 6.92 -0.62
CA LYS A 132 16.38 7.00 -1.24
C LYS A 132 17.12 5.66 -1.25
N SER A 133 16.88 4.77 -0.28
CA SER A 133 17.49 3.44 -0.26
C SER A 133 17.13 2.59 -1.48
N SER A 134 15.92 2.79 -2.03
CA SER A 134 15.40 2.01 -3.14
C SER A 134 14.30 2.78 -3.90
N PRO A 135 14.67 3.79 -4.71
CA PRO A 135 13.71 4.64 -5.43
C PRO A 135 12.84 3.86 -6.42
N SER A 136 13.37 2.79 -6.98
CA SER A 136 12.70 1.86 -7.90
C SER A 136 11.99 0.70 -7.21
N LYS A 137 11.88 0.71 -5.88
CA LYS A 137 11.07 -0.31 -5.20
C LYS A 137 9.60 -0.10 -5.60
N GLY A 138 8.91 -1.20 -5.87
CA GLY A 138 7.53 -1.20 -6.33
C GLY A 138 6.91 -2.58 -6.24
N LEU A 139 5.65 -2.69 -6.66
CA LEU A 139 4.89 -3.94 -6.63
C LEU A 139 5.33 -4.86 -7.76
N PHE A 140 5.52 -6.13 -7.46
CA PHE A 140 5.78 -7.19 -8.43
C PHE A 140 4.62 -8.17 -8.47
N PHE A 141 4.00 -8.25 -9.65
CA PHE A 141 2.90 -9.15 -9.96
C PHE A 141 3.47 -10.34 -10.73
N ALA A 142 3.66 -11.49 -10.06
CA ALA A 142 4.14 -12.69 -10.74
C ALA A 142 3.08 -13.27 -11.69
N VAL A 143 3.52 -13.96 -12.74
CA VAL A 143 2.64 -14.59 -13.74
C VAL A 143 1.73 -15.65 -13.11
N ASP A 144 2.24 -16.38 -12.11
CA ASP A 144 1.52 -17.48 -11.46
C ASP A 144 0.63 -17.03 -10.29
N SER A 145 0.41 -15.72 -10.13
CA SER A 145 -0.23 -15.20 -8.94
C SER A 145 -1.75 -15.27 -9.02
N GLU A 146 -2.36 -15.74 -7.92
CA GLU A 146 -3.80 -15.79 -7.67
C GLU A 146 -4.53 -14.45 -7.87
N TRP A 147 -3.84 -13.31 -7.99
CA TRP A 147 -4.46 -12.02 -8.32
C TRP A 147 -5.13 -12.00 -9.69
N LEU A 148 -4.69 -12.82 -10.65
CA LEU A 148 -5.40 -12.95 -11.92
C LEU A 148 -6.82 -13.49 -11.69
N HIS A 149 -6.99 -14.39 -10.72
CA HIS A 149 -8.30 -14.90 -10.31
C HIS A 149 -9.17 -13.83 -9.62
N TYR A 150 -8.59 -13.01 -8.73
CA TYR A 150 -9.29 -11.90 -8.09
C TYR A 150 -9.66 -10.78 -9.07
N LEU A 151 -8.80 -10.46 -10.04
CA LEU A 151 -9.13 -9.50 -11.10
C LEU A 151 -10.23 -10.04 -12.02
N LEU A 152 -10.21 -11.35 -12.34
CA LEU A 152 -11.27 -11.99 -13.11
C LEU A 152 -12.61 -11.92 -12.35
N GLN A 153 -12.59 -12.12 -11.03
CA GLN A 153 -13.75 -11.93 -10.15
C GLN A 153 -14.26 -10.47 -10.15
N ASP A 154 -13.35 -9.48 -10.06
CA ASP A 154 -13.69 -8.05 -10.09
C ASP A 154 -14.21 -7.58 -11.48
N LEU A 155 -13.85 -8.30 -12.54
CA LEU A 155 -14.34 -8.10 -13.91
C LEU A 155 -15.63 -8.89 -14.21
N GLU A 156 -16.29 -9.44 -13.18
CA GLU A 156 -17.51 -10.25 -13.28
C GLU A 156 -17.36 -11.53 -14.13
N ILE A 157 -16.13 -12.04 -14.26
CA ILE A 157 -15.85 -13.33 -14.90
C ILE A 157 -15.83 -14.37 -13.78
N GLU A 158 -16.93 -15.10 -13.58
CA GLU A 158 -17.15 -15.97 -12.41
C GLU A 158 -15.95 -16.87 -12.04
N PRO A 159 -15.50 -16.80 -10.77
CA PRO A 159 -15.10 -17.98 -10.05
C PRO A 159 -15.92 -18.13 -8.77
N ILE A 160 -16.62 -19.25 -8.68
CA ILE A 160 -17.45 -19.64 -7.53
C ILE A 160 -16.54 -20.09 -6.39
N ALA A 161 -16.04 -19.17 -5.55
CA ALA A 161 -15.36 -19.52 -4.31
C ALA A 161 -15.64 -18.52 -3.18
N THR A 162 -15.94 -19.05 -2.00
CA THR A 162 -16.13 -18.28 -0.75
C THR A 162 -14.93 -17.37 -0.47
N VAL A 163 -15.19 -16.09 -0.16
CA VAL A 163 -14.15 -15.12 0.19
C VAL A 163 -13.58 -15.44 1.56
N VAL A 164 -12.27 -15.68 1.65
CA VAL A 164 -11.58 -15.96 2.93
C VAL A 164 -11.11 -14.66 3.57
N LEU A 165 -11.55 -14.39 4.80
CA LEU A 165 -11.10 -13.27 5.62
C LEU A 165 -10.20 -13.77 6.75
N TYR A 166 -8.98 -13.27 6.83
CA TYR A 166 -8.04 -13.63 7.90
C TYR A 166 -8.15 -12.66 9.09
N CYS A 167 -8.37 -13.19 10.29
CA CYS A 167 -8.55 -12.43 11.52
C CYS A 167 -7.66 -12.95 12.65
N ASP A 168 -6.93 -12.06 13.31
CA ASP A 168 -6.07 -12.37 14.46
C ASP A 168 -6.82 -12.21 15.81
N ASN A 169 -7.98 -11.54 15.83
CA ASN A 169 -8.79 -11.36 17.01
C ASN A 169 -9.74 -12.56 17.23
N ASN A 170 -9.41 -13.40 18.22
CA ASN A 170 -10.23 -14.54 18.60
C ASN A 170 -11.65 -14.14 19.03
N SER A 171 -11.82 -13.02 19.74
CA SER A 171 -13.14 -12.54 20.17
C SER A 171 -14.02 -12.17 18.96
N THR A 172 -13.46 -11.47 17.96
CA THR A 172 -14.18 -11.14 16.73
C THR A 172 -14.62 -12.39 15.98
N ARG A 173 -13.77 -13.41 15.91
CA ARG A 173 -14.12 -14.72 15.30
C ARG A 173 -15.26 -15.41 16.05
N HIS A 174 -15.22 -15.39 17.38
CA HIS A 174 -16.29 -15.98 18.20
C HIS A 174 -17.63 -15.27 18.01
N ILE A 175 -17.64 -13.94 17.96
CA ILE A 175 -18.84 -13.14 17.72
C ILE A 175 -19.38 -13.34 16.31
N ALA A 176 -18.49 -13.45 15.32
CA ALA A 176 -18.89 -13.61 13.93
C ALA A 176 -19.57 -14.97 13.63
N HIS A 177 -19.22 -16.02 14.39
CA HIS A 177 -19.85 -17.34 14.27
C HIS A 177 -21.08 -17.52 15.18
N ASN A 178 -21.17 -16.78 16.29
CA ASN A 178 -22.24 -16.90 17.27
C ASN A 178 -22.96 -15.55 17.46
N GLN A 179 -24.22 -15.44 17.01
CA GLN A 179 -25.08 -14.25 17.15
C GLN A 179 -25.44 -13.87 18.61
N SER A 180 -24.77 -14.41 19.63
CA SER A 180 -25.04 -14.06 21.03
C SER A 180 -24.42 -12.70 21.36
N PHE A 181 -25.19 -11.63 21.14
CA PHE A 181 -24.85 -10.28 21.55
C PHE A 181 -24.83 -10.18 23.08
N HIS A 182 -23.68 -9.90 23.66
CA HIS A 182 -23.59 -9.48 25.06
C HIS A 182 -23.84 -7.97 25.17
N GLU A 183 -24.45 -7.53 26.27
CA GLU A 183 -24.93 -6.15 26.54
C GLU A 183 -23.92 -5.01 26.30
N ARG A 184 -22.62 -5.32 26.18
CA ARG A 184 -21.52 -4.35 25.98
C ARG A 184 -21.26 -3.92 24.53
N THR A 185 -22.06 -4.38 23.56
CA THR A 185 -21.73 -4.29 22.12
C THR A 185 -22.73 -3.47 21.27
N LYS A 186 -23.52 -2.60 21.90
CA LYS A 186 -24.63 -1.84 21.27
C LYS A 186 -24.23 -0.81 20.22
N HIS A 187 -22.95 -0.49 20.09
CA HIS A 187 -22.44 0.51 19.13
C HIS A 187 -21.80 -0.09 17.87
N ILE A 188 -21.81 -1.42 17.71
CA ILE A 188 -21.12 -2.16 16.64
C ILE A 188 -22.12 -2.84 15.67
N GLU A 189 -23.42 -2.57 15.83
CA GLU A 189 -24.48 -3.46 15.38
C GLU A 189 -24.54 -3.65 13.86
N LEU A 190 -24.55 -2.59 13.04
CA LEU A 190 -24.87 -2.76 11.61
C LEU A 190 -23.78 -3.49 10.81
N ASP A 191 -22.52 -3.07 10.90
CA ASP A 191 -21.43 -3.68 10.13
C ASP A 191 -21.14 -5.11 10.59
N CYS A 192 -21.25 -5.37 11.89
CA CYS A 192 -21.09 -6.72 12.43
C CYS A 192 -22.23 -7.63 11.96
N HIS A 193 -23.47 -7.15 11.92
CA HIS A 193 -24.60 -7.91 11.38
C HIS A 193 -24.38 -8.27 9.91
N VAL A 194 -23.93 -7.32 9.08
CA VAL A 194 -23.62 -7.57 7.67
C VAL A 194 -22.54 -8.65 7.52
N VAL A 195 -21.45 -8.56 8.29
CA VAL A 195 -20.38 -9.57 8.25
C VAL A 195 -20.89 -10.94 8.70
N CYS A 196 -21.65 -11.01 9.80
CA CYS A 196 -22.25 -12.26 10.28
C CYS A 196 -23.20 -12.88 9.26
N GLU A 197 -24.05 -12.08 8.61
CA GLU A 197 -24.97 -12.53 7.56
C GLU A 197 -24.21 -13.13 6.37
N LYS A 198 -23.13 -12.45 5.92
CA LYS A 198 -22.28 -12.94 4.82
C LYS A 198 -21.54 -14.24 5.18
N ILE A 199 -21.19 -14.43 6.46
CA ILE A 199 -20.60 -15.69 6.95
C ILE A 199 -21.64 -16.82 6.94
N GLN A 200 -22.85 -16.54 7.43
CA GLN A 200 -23.95 -17.51 7.44
C GLN A 200 -24.36 -17.92 6.02
N ALA A 201 -24.37 -16.96 5.09
CA ALA A 201 -24.62 -17.19 3.68
C ALA A 201 -23.48 -17.94 2.95
N LYS A 202 -22.41 -18.33 3.65
CA LYS A 202 -21.19 -18.96 3.10
C LYS A 202 -20.48 -18.12 2.03
N PHE A 203 -20.78 -16.83 1.98
CA PHE A 203 -20.10 -15.87 1.11
C PHE A 203 -18.73 -15.51 1.68
N LEU A 204 -18.60 -15.45 3.02
CA LEU A 204 -17.36 -15.15 3.73
C LEU A 204 -16.95 -16.30 4.66
N HIS A 205 -15.67 -16.65 4.70
CA HIS A 205 -15.11 -17.62 5.65
C HIS A 205 -13.99 -16.99 6.48
N LEU A 206 -14.12 -16.99 7.81
CA LEU A 206 -13.14 -16.43 8.72
C LEU A 206 -12.07 -17.47 9.09
N LEU A 207 -10.81 -17.17 8.81
CA LEU A 207 -9.66 -17.98 9.23
C LEU A 207 -8.78 -17.25 10.25
N PRO A 208 -8.19 -17.97 11.23
CA PRO A 208 -7.18 -17.38 12.09
C PRO A 208 -5.92 -17.04 11.31
N ILE A 209 -5.26 -15.96 11.69
CA ILE A 209 -3.90 -15.65 11.25
C ILE A 209 -3.03 -15.35 12.46
N ARG A 210 -1.76 -15.77 12.39
CA ARG A 210 -0.77 -15.43 13.43
C ARG A 210 -0.46 -13.94 13.37
N PHE A 211 -0.26 -13.31 14.52
CA PHE A 211 0.03 -11.88 14.61
C PHE A 211 1.26 -11.50 13.76
N GLU A 212 2.28 -12.36 13.71
CA GLU A 212 3.51 -12.11 12.94
C GLU A 212 3.23 -12.06 11.42
N GLU A 213 2.18 -12.75 10.97
CA GLU A 213 1.82 -12.91 9.57
C GLU A 213 0.74 -11.93 9.09
N GLN A 214 0.12 -11.18 9.99
CA GLN A 214 -0.94 -10.22 9.69
C GLN A 214 -0.40 -9.06 8.84
N LEU A 215 -0.70 -9.06 7.55
CA LEU A 215 -0.22 -8.02 6.62
C LEU A 215 -0.90 -6.67 6.86
N ALA A 216 -2.13 -6.67 7.39
CA ALA A 216 -2.88 -5.46 7.64
C ALA A 216 -2.23 -4.53 8.68
N ASP A 217 -1.35 -5.07 9.55
CA ASP A 217 -0.63 -4.27 10.54
C ASP A 217 0.25 -3.19 9.89
N VAL A 218 0.72 -3.41 8.66
CA VAL A 218 1.52 -2.42 7.91
C VAL A 218 0.78 -1.12 7.67
N PHE A 219 -0.55 -1.18 7.64
CA PHE A 219 -1.41 -0.02 7.40
C PHE A 219 -1.85 0.67 8.68
N THR A 220 -1.68 0.02 9.85
CA THR A 220 -2.28 0.47 11.11
C THR A 220 -1.29 0.68 12.25
N LYS A 221 -0.08 0.11 12.16
CA LYS A 221 0.91 0.12 13.25
C LYS A 221 2.34 0.20 12.73
N PHE A 222 3.23 0.67 13.59
CA PHE A 222 4.67 0.53 13.38
C PHE A 222 5.08 -0.93 13.54
N SER A 223 5.67 -1.51 12.49
CA SER A 223 6.17 -2.88 12.54
C SER A 223 7.57 -2.94 13.14
N HIS A 224 7.92 -4.03 13.83
CA HIS A 224 9.31 -4.26 14.21
C HIS A 224 10.18 -4.41 12.97
N ARG A 225 11.42 -3.87 12.97
CA ARG A 225 12.30 -3.84 11.80
C ARG A 225 12.49 -5.21 11.15
N THR A 226 12.64 -6.26 11.96
CA THR A 226 12.79 -7.64 11.48
C THR A 226 11.54 -8.08 10.72
N ARG A 227 10.35 -7.94 11.31
CA ARG A 227 9.07 -8.30 10.69
C ARG A 227 8.80 -7.51 9.41
N PHE A 228 9.12 -6.22 9.42
CA PHE A 228 9.03 -5.36 8.23
C PHE A 228 9.87 -5.90 7.07
N ARG A 229 11.11 -6.33 7.34
CA ARG A 229 12.02 -6.82 6.30
C ARG A 229 11.74 -8.26 5.88
N SER A 230 11.45 -9.16 6.82
CA SER A 230 11.37 -10.60 6.57
C SER A 230 9.99 -11.09 6.16
N ILE A 231 8.92 -10.39 6.54
CA ILE A 231 7.54 -10.83 6.29
C ILE A 231 6.83 -9.86 5.37
N ILE A 232 6.84 -8.57 5.69
CA ILE A 232 6.03 -7.56 5.01
C ILE A 232 6.52 -7.33 3.58
N ILE A 233 7.81 -6.99 3.39
CA ILE A 233 8.35 -6.72 2.05
C ILE A 233 8.15 -7.91 1.09
N PRO A 234 8.48 -9.17 1.46
CA PRO A 234 8.28 -10.31 0.58
C PRO A 234 6.81 -10.60 0.27
N LYS A 235 5.93 -10.57 1.28
CA LYS A 235 4.50 -10.92 1.09
C LYS A 235 3.73 -9.87 0.28
N PHE A 236 4.09 -8.59 0.35
CA PHE A 236 3.52 -7.55 -0.51
C PHE A 236 4.10 -7.55 -1.93
N GLY A 237 5.06 -8.43 -2.25
CA GLY A 237 5.72 -8.45 -3.55
C GLY A 237 6.55 -7.18 -3.82
N LEU A 238 7.07 -6.53 -2.78
CA LEU A 238 7.84 -5.29 -2.93
C LEU A 238 9.27 -5.59 -3.38
N VAL A 239 9.55 -5.36 -4.66
CA VAL A 239 10.83 -5.68 -5.28
C VAL A 239 11.51 -4.42 -5.80
N ASN A 240 12.84 -4.36 -5.66
CA ASN A 240 13.67 -3.40 -6.36
C ASN A 240 14.44 -4.12 -7.47
N ILE A 241 13.99 -3.95 -8.72
CA ILE A 241 14.58 -4.62 -9.89
C ILE A 241 15.99 -4.11 -10.28
N HIS A 242 16.45 -3.02 -9.66
CA HIS A 242 17.77 -2.43 -9.92
C HIS A 242 18.77 -2.68 -8.77
N HIS A 243 18.38 -3.41 -7.73
CA HIS A 243 19.32 -3.82 -6.69
C HIS A 243 20.09 -5.05 -7.18
N PRO A 244 21.43 -5.05 -7.18
CA PRO A 244 22.18 -6.27 -7.43
C PRO A 244 21.84 -7.31 -6.34
N ALA A 245 21.69 -8.56 -6.76
CA ALA A 245 21.43 -9.70 -5.88
C ALA A 245 22.58 -9.93 -4.89
#